data_AF-A0A5D3FBV9-F1
#
_entry.id   AF-A0A5D3FBV9-F1
#
_cell.length_a   1.000
_cell.length_b   1.000
_cell.length_c   1.000
_cell.angle_alpha   90.00
_cell.angle_beta   90.00
_cell.angle_gamma   90.00
#
_symmetry.space_group_name_H-M   'P 1'
#
loop_
_entity.id
_entity.type
_entity.pdbx_description
1 polymer ?
#
loop_
_entity_poly.entity_id
_entity_poly.type
_entity_poly.pdbx_seq_one_letter_code
_entity_poly.pdbx_strand_id
1 'polypeptide(L)'
;MPLGRPGGWRITTYYTALESLYQGKRKAVRGCAEFHCSHGKTPLGSYPADFLKVIQTEGSGRITAGPQRGRYLNWSHSVGYWLDDTTRDSRGRPLKAWSSAAADKSVLARDQRFAIVACGKEGGGRAVEREVCERFQKARWTVTDLFRPGYGGRNHADVYIGEEHGSRFADSPFYTTLNGATLGTS
;
A
#
# COMPACT_ATOMS: atom_id res chain seq x y z
N MET A 1 9.43 8.55 -22.84
CA MET A 1 9.47 9.99 -22.44
C MET A 1 9.13 10.10 -20.95
N PRO A 2 9.66 11.10 -20.21
CA PRO A 2 9.27 11.32 -18.82
C PRO A 2 7.78 11.66 -18.69
N LEU A 3 7.11 11.13 -17.67
CA LEU A 3 5.77 11.56 -17.27
C LEU A 3 5.94 12.72 -16.29
N GLY A 4 5.51 13.93 -16.69
CA GLY A 4 5.73 15.14 -15.89
C GLY A 4 7.21 15.58 -15.84
N ARG A 5 7.55 16.39 -14.83
CA ARG A 5 8.90 16.96 -14.69
C ARG A 5 9.91 15.89 -14.20
N PRO A 6 11.07 15.72 -14.87
CA PRO A 6 12.17 14.93 -14.34
C PRO A 6 12.61 15.40 -12.95
N GLY A 7 12.82 14.45 -12.05
CA GLY A 7 13.14 14.72 -10.64
C GLY A 7 12.03 15.45 -9.88
N GLY A 8 10.80 15.45 -10.40
CA GLY A 8 9.67 16.17 -9.82
C GLY A 8 8.71 15.31 -9.00
N TRP A 9 8.96 14.00 -8.90
CA TRP A 9 8.04 13.05 -8.27
C TRP A 9 8.44 12.71 -6.84
N ARG A 10 7.42 12.53 -6.00
CA ARG A 10 7.52 11.79 -4.74
C ARG A 10 6.86 10.44 -4.95
N ILE A 11 7.57 9.35 -4.65
CA ILE A 11 6.99 8.00 -4.64
C ILE A 11 7.07 7.46 -3.22
N THR A 12 5.94 7.03 -2.68
CA THR A 12 5.88 6.30 -1.41
C THR A 12 5.60 4.83 -1.69
N THR A 13 5.73 4.00 -0.67
CA THR A 13 5.49 2.55 -0.76
C THR A 13 4.51 2.12 0.31
N TYR A 14 3.63 1.19 -0.04
CA TYR A 14 2.69 0.58 0.88
C TYR A 14 2.62 -0.93 0.70
N TYR A 15 2.17 -1.65 1.73
CA TYR A 15 2.23 -3.11 1.80
C TYR A 15 1.05 -3.73 2.55
N THR A 16 0.94 -5.05 2.49
CA THR A 16 0.00 -5.81 3.30
C THR A 16 0.71 -6.42 4.50
N ALA A 17 0.27 -6.04 5.69
CA ALA A 17 0.84 -6.54 6.94
C ALA A 17 0.54 -8.02 7.16
N LEU A 18 1.42 -8.77 7.84
CA LEU A 18 1.17 -10.16 8.23
C LEU A 18 0.97 -10.24 9.76
N GLU A 19 -0.23 -10.64 10.23
CA GLU A 19 -0.61 -10.59 11.66
C GLU A 19 0.45 -11.17 12.60
N SER A 20 1.06 -12.30 12.24
CA SER A 20 2.04 -13.00 13.08
C SER A 20 3.31 -12.21 13.39
N LEU A 21 3.57 -11.11 12.66
CA LEU A 21 4.73 -10.23 12.88
C LEU A 21 4.45 -9.11 13.90
N TYR A 22 3.25 -9.08 14.47
CA TYR A 22 2.77 -8.04 15.39
C TYR A 22 2.32 -8.66 16.71
N GLN A 23 2.61 -7.98 17.82
CA GLN A 23 2.53 -8.58 19.17
C GLN A 23 1.77 -7.70 20.19
N GLY A 24 1.15 -6.60 19.74
CA GLY A 24 0.37 -5.73 20.58
C GLY A 24 -0.81 -6.43 21.24
N LYS A 25 -1.32 -5.84 22.34
CA LYS A 25 -2.54 -6.32 23.01
C LYS A 25 -3.68 -6.44 22.00
N ARG A 26 -4.38 -7.58 22.02
CA ARG A 26 -5.48 -7.83 21.09
C ARG A 26 -6.65 -6.89 21.38
N LYS A 27 -7.20 -6.27 20.34
CA LYS A 27 -8.37 -5.39 20.40
C LYS A 27 -9.48 -5.97 19.54
N ALA A 28 -10.69 -5.97 20.08
CA ALA A 28 -11.88 -6.35 19.32
C ALA A 28 -12.11 -5.37 18.17
N VAL A 29 -12.38 -5.90 16.99
CA VAL A 29 -12.68 -5.15 15.78
C VAL A 29 -14.10 -5.43 15.35
N ARG A 30 -14.79 -4.37 14.93
CA ARG A 30 -16.10 -4.43 14.30
C ARG A 30 -16.02 -3.81 12.92
N GLY A 31 -16.82 -4.33 12.00
CA GLY A 31 -16.84 -3.89 10.62
C GLY A 31 -17.79 -4.73 9.79
N CYS A 32 -17.47 -4.86 8.51
CA CYS A 32 -18.21 -5.63 7.55
C CYS A 32 -17.65 -7.05 7.42
N ALA A 33 -18.51 -8.08 7.42
CA ALA A 33 -18.06 -9.47 7.25
C ALA A 33 -17.63 -9.79 5.81
N GLU A 34 -17.96 -8.90 4.87
CA GLU A 34 -17.72 -9.00 3.44
C GLU A 34 -17.51 -7.59 2.84
N PHE A 35 -17.00 -7.53 1.60
CA PHE A 35 -16.61 -6.29 0.91
C PHE A 35 -17.77 -5.30 0.69
N HIS A 36 -18.99 -5.78 0.45
CA HIS A 36 -20.14 -4.92 0.12
C HIS A 36 -20.89 -4.43 1.37
N CYS A 37 -20.22 -3.61 2.18
CA CYS A 37 -20.84 -2.93 3.33
C CYS A 37 -20.05 -1.65 3.67
N SER A 38 -20.65 -0.75 4.46
CA SER A 38 -19.97 0.44 4.99
C SER A 38 -20.28 0.61 6.48
N HIS A 39 -19.24 0.85 7.28
CA HIS A 39 -19.29 1.08 8.73
C HIS A 39 -20.09 0.01 9.50
N GLY A 40 -19.91 -1.25 9.10
CA GLY A 40 -20.56 -2.40 9.73
C GLY A 40 -20.21 -2.52 11.23
N LYS A 41 -21.12 -3.15 11.98
CA LYS A 41 -20.97 -3.36 13.44
C LYS A 41 -20.69 -4.82 13.80
N THR A 42 -20.54 -5.69 12.80
CA THR A 42 -20.32 -7.13 12.96
C THR A 42 -18.96 -7.37 13.62
N PRO A 43 -18.87 -8.19 14.67
CA PRO A 43 -17.59 -8.61 15.24
C PRO A 43 -16.75 -9.33 14.17
N LEU A 44 -15.56 -8.80 13.88
CA LEU A 44 -14.63 -9.40 12.90
C LEU A 44 -13.54 -10.23 13.57
N GLY A 45 -13.47 -10.23 14.90
CA GLY A 45 -12.43 -10.86 15.70
C GLY A 45 -11.70 -9.84 16.58
N SER A 46 -10.65 -10.30 17.24
CA SER A 46 -9.75 -9.45 18.03
C SER A 46 -8.33 -9.63 17.52
N TYR A 47 -7.61 -8.56 17.24
CA TYR A 47 -6.28 -8.59 16.59
C TYR A 47 -5.26 -7.70 17.31
N PRO A 48 -3.94 -7.93 17.17
CA PRO A 48 -2.92 -7.09 17.79
C PRO A 48 -3.10 -5.61 17.46
N ALA A 49 -3.04 -4.72 18.47
CA ALA A 49 -3.32 -3.30 18.28
C ALA A 49 -2.34 -2.58 17.31
N ASP A 50 -1.10 -3.03 17.28
CA ASP A 50 -0.05 -2.60 16.35
C ASP A 50 -0.31 -3.08 14.91
N PHE A 51 -0.79 -4.31 14.72
CA PHE A 51 -1.27 -4.79 13.42
C PHE A 51 -2.42 -3.94 12.89
N LEU A 52 -3.40 -3.62 13.73
CA LEU A 52 -4.52 -2.75 13.36
C LEU A 52 -4.09 -1.35 12.97
N LYS A 53 -3.10 -0.78 13.68
CA LYS A 53 -2.54 0.53 13.32
C LYS A 53 -1.89 0.50 11.93
N VAL A 54 -1.18 -0.58 11.59
CA VAL A 54 -0.61 -0.74 10.25
C VAL A 54 -1.70 -0.90 9.21
N ILE A 55 -2.75 -1.70 9.46
CA ILE A 55 -3.89 -1.81 8.52
C ILE A 55 -4.54 -0.45 8.27
N GLN A 56 -4.69 0.39 9.29
CA GLN A 56 -5.24 1.74 9.12
C GLN A 56 -4.34 2.69 8.32
N THR A 57 -3.05 2.37 8.23
CA THR A 57 -2.05 3.16 7.51
C THR A 57 -1.90 2.66 6.07
N GLU A 58 -1.69 1.35 5.92
CA GLU A 58 -1.32 0.68 4.66
C GLU A 58 -2.53 0.08 3.91
N GLY A 59 -3.69 0.00 4.58
CA GLY A 59 -4.97 -0.42 4.01
C GLY A 59 -5.34 -1.88 4.24
N SER A 60 -4.38 -2.79 4.42
CA SER A 60 -4.66 -4.23 4.47
C SER A 60 -3.71 -5.02 5.38
N GLY A 61 -4.20 -6.13 5.91
CA GLY A 61 -3.39 -7.10 6.64
C GLY A 61 -3.95 -8.51 6.55
N ARG A 62 -3.06 -9.50 6.39
CA ARG A 62 -3.40 -10.91 6.35
C ARG A 62 -3.46 -11.50 7.76
N ILE A 63 -4.57 -12.16 8.03
CA ILE A 63 -4.85 -12.82 9.31
C ILE A 63 -4.18 -14.19 9.32
N THR A 64 -3.44 -14.49 10.38
CA THR A 64 -2.65 -15.73 10.50
C THR A 64 -3.16 -16.67 11.58
N ALA A 65 -4.04 -16.20 12.47
CA ALA A 65 -4.57 -16.97 13.58
C ALA A 65 -6.09 -16.85 13.75
N GLY A 66 -6.67 -17.79 14.49
CA GLY A 66 -8.09 -17.79 14.83
C GLY A 66 -9.03 -18.13 13.67
N PRO A 67 -10.34 -17.89 13.83
CA PRO A 67 -11.37 -18.34 12.88
C PRO A 67 -11.28 -17.73 11.48
N GLN A 68 -10.63 -16.57 11.35
CA GLN A 68 -10.49 -15.84 10.08
C GLN A 68 -9.10 -16.04 9.44
N ARG A 69 -8.32 -17.02 9.93
CA ARG A 69 -6.99 -17.33 9.40
C ARG A 69 -7.01 -17.51 7.88
N GLY A 70 -6.06 -16.87 7.20
CA GLY A 70 -5.91 -16.89 5.75
C GLY A 70 -6.65 -15.77 5.04
N ARG A 71 -7.64 -15.14 5.69
CA ARG A 71 -8.39 -14.00 5.14
C ARG A 71 -7.64 -12.68 5.39
N TYR A 72 -8.14 -11.63 4.76
CA TYR A 72 -7.60 -10.27 4.84
C TYR A 72 -8.54 -9.39 5.66
N LEU A 73 -7.97 -8.69 6.62
CA LEU A 73 -8.63 -7.56 7.28
C LEU A 73 -8.19 -6.29 6.54
N ASN A 74 -9.14 -5.70 5.82
CA ASN A 74 -8.93 -4.48 5.07
C ASN A 74 -9.54 -3.29 5.80
N TRP A 75 -9.08 -2.08 5.48
CA TRP A 75 -9.58 -0.85 6.07
C TRP A 75 -9.53 0.31 5.08
N SER A 76 -10.54 1.18 5.15
CA SER A 76 -10.53 2.49 4.49
C SER A 76 -11.35 3.48 5.29
N HIS A 77 -11.12 4.77 5.07
CA HIS A 77 -11.84 5.82 5.78
C HIS A 77 -13.35 5.83 5.49
N SER A 78 -13.78 5.44 4.29
CA SER A 78 -15.20 5.46 3.88
C SER A 78 -15.96 4.17 4.23
N VAL A 79 -15.26 3.10 4.61
CA VAL A 79 -15.86 1.80 4.89
C VAL A 79 -15.66 1.37 6.35
N GLY A 80 -14.56 1.78 6.99
CA GLY A 80 -14.09 1.12 8.19
C GLY A 80 -13.43 -0.22 7.85
N TYR A 81 -13.50 -1.18 8.76
CA TYR A 81 -12.91 -2.51 8.55
C TYR A 81 -13.84 -3.43 7.77
N TRP A 82 -13.27 -4.31 6.95
CA TRP A 82 -13.99 -5.45 6.38
C TRP A 82 -13.11 -6.68 6.21
N LEU A 83 -13.75 -7.86 6.15
CA LEU A 83 -13.09 -9.12 5.79
C LEU A 83 -13.23 -9.40 4.29
N ASP A 84 -12.18 -9.96 3.71
CA ASP A 84 -12.14 -10.37 2.30
C ASP A 84 -11.14 -11.54 2.15
N ASP A 85 -11.12 -12.16 0.98
CA ASP A 85 -10.20 -13.25 0.64
C ASP A 85 -8.95 -12.74 -0.10
N THR A 86 -8.88 -11.42 -0.33
CA THR A 86 -7.74 -10.73 -0.95
C THR A 86 -7.69 -9.26 -0.52
N THR A 87 -6.58 -8.59 -0.77
CA THR A 87 -6.53 -7.13 -0.81
C THR A 87 -7.28 -6.60 -2.04
N ARG A 88 -7.72 -5.34 -2.01
CA ARG A 88 -8.56 -4.76 -3.06
C ARG A 88 -8.08 -3.35 -3.42
N ASP A 89 -7.98 -3.06 -4.72
CA ASP A 89 -7.94 -1.71 -5.26
C ASP A 89 -9.32 -1.05 -5.12
N SER A 90 -9.42 0.25 -5.37
CA SER A 90 -10.70 0.98 -5.38
C SER A 90 -11.67 0.62 -6.51
N ARG A 91 -11.43 -0.45 -7.28
CA ARG A 91 -12.42 -1.14 -8.14
C ARG A 91 -12.78 -2.54 -7.62
N GLY A 92 -12.29 -2.95 -6.45
CA GLY A 92 -12.52 -4.28 -5.90
C GLY A 92 -11.68 -5.38 -6.55
N ARG A 93 -10.57 -5.06 -7.21
CA ARG A 93 -9.66 -6.05 -7.81
C ARG A 93 -8.44 -6.29 -6.91
N PRO A 94 -7.84 -7.49 -6.92
CA PRO A 94 -6.62 -7.76 -6.16
C PRO A 94 -5.47 -6.78 -6.45
N LEU A 95 -4.80 -6.30 -5.40
CA LEU A 95 -3.53 -5.59 -5.55
C LEU A 95 -2.43 -6.58 -5.96
N LYS A 96 -1.55 -6.15 -6.87
CA LYS A 96 -0.44 -6.95 -7.37
C LYS A 96 0.89 -6.35 -6.95
N ALA A 97 1.65 -7.10 -6.18
CA ALA A 97 2.98 -6.67 -5.72
C ALA A 97 3.85 -6.26 -6.91
N TRP A 98 4.56 -5.14 -6.77
CA TRP A 98 5.44 -4.61 -7.83
C TRP A 98 4.75 -4.26 -9.15
N SER A 99 3.43 -4.01 -9.10
CA SER A 99 2.64 -3.65 -10.27
C SER A 99 1.47 -2.70 -9.98
N SER A 100 0.82 -2.82 -8.83
CA SER A 100 -0.24 -1.89 -8.44
C SER A 100 0.32 -0.59 -7.87
N ALA A 101 -0.30 0.52 -8.24
CA ALA A 101 -0.02 1.85 -7.69
C ALA A 101 -1.30 2.64 -7.42
N ALA A 102 -1.20 3.60 -6.52
CA ALA A 102 -2.20 4.61 -6.23
C ALA A 102 -1.71 6.00 -6.66
N ALA A 103 -2.61 6.82 -7.19
CA ALA A 103 -2.36 8.22 -7.47
C ALA A 103 -3.66 9.02 -7.44
N ASP A 104 -3.59 10.32 -7.21
CA ASP A 104 -4.73 11.20 -7.42
C ASP A 104 -5.08 11.23 -8.91
N LYS A 105 -6.38 11.18 -9.23
CA LYS A 105 -6.86 11.19 -10.63
C LYS A 105 -6.40 12.41 -11.42
N SER A 106 -6.16 13.53 -10.74
CA SER A 106 -5.64 14.77 -11.34
C SER A 106 -4.14 14.74 -11.61
N VAL A 107 -3.42 13.75 -11.09
CA VAL A 107 -1.95 13.63 -11.17
C VAL A 107 -1.57 12.54 -12.17
N LEU A 108 -2.13 11.34 -12.00
CA LEU A 108 -2.03 10.26 -12.98
C LEU A 108 -3.42 9.71 -13.24
N ALA A 109 -3.76 9.55 -14.52
CA ALA A 109 -5.01 8.94 -14.90
C ALA A 109 -5.07 7.50 -14.38
N ARG A 110 -6.29 7.03 -14.12
CA ARG A 110 -6.53 5.63 -13.81
C ARG A 110 -6.12 4.75 -14.99
N ASP A 111 -5.59 3.57 -14.69
CA ASP A 111 -4.98 2.63 -15.64
C ASP A 111 -3.73 3.19 -16.37
N GLN A 112 -3.26 4.39 -16.02
CA GLN A 112 -1.98 4.91 -16.50
C GLN A 112 -0.86 3.97 -16.06
N ARG A 113 -0.07 3.53 -17.03
CA ARG A 113 1.14 2.75 -16.80
C ARG A 113 2.34 3.66 -16.70
N PHE A 114 3.25 3.36 -15.78
CA PHE A 114 4.50 4.10 -15.62
C PHE A 114 5.64 3.20 -15.15
N ALA A 115 6.86 3.64 -15.42
CA ALA A 115 8.09 3.11 -14.86
C ALA A 115 8.78 4.19 -14.03
N ILE A 116 9.42 3.81 -12.93
CA ILE A 116 10.36 4.68 -12.23
C ILE A 116 11.68 4.56 -12.99
N VAL A 117 12.18 5.65 -13.57
CA VAL A 117 13.42 5.62 -14.37
C VAL A 117 14.61 6.22 -13.62
N ALA A 118 14.35 6.99 -12.56
CA ALA A 118 15.36 7.44 -11.60
C ALA A 118 14.72 7.59 -10.22
N CYS A 119 15.41 7.14 -9.17
CA CYS A 119 14.83 7.06 -7.82
C CYS A 119 15.07 8.30 -6.95
N GLY A 120 15.98 9.19 -7.35
CA GLY A 120 16.30 10.37 -6.54
C GLY A 120 16.88 10.00 -5.18
N LYS A 121 16.26 10.48 -4.10
CA LYS A 121 16.75 10.41 -2.72
C LYS A 121 15.72 9.78 -1.78
N GLU A 122 16.19 9.16 -0.70
CA GLU A 122 15.36 8.65 0.38
C GLU A 122 14.65 9.79 1.15
N GLY A 123 13.71 9.44 2.03
CA GLY A 123 13.01 10.39 2.90
C GLY A 123 13.93 11.32 3.70
N GLY A 124 15.09 10.80 4.15
CA GLY A 124 16.12 11.55 4.88
C GLY A 124 17.11 12.33 3.99
N GLY A 125 16.91 12.36 2.67
CA GLY A 125 17.74 13.12 1.73
C GLY A 125 19.03 12.42 1.27
N ARG A 126 19.30 11.20 1.75
CA ARG A 126 20.40 10.36 1.24
C ARG A 126 20.08 9.79 -0.15
N ALA A 127 21.09 9.39 -0.90
CA ALA A 127 20.87 8.64 -2.13
C ALA A 127 20.18 7.30 -1.83
N VAL A 128 19.23 6.91 -2.67
CA VAL A 128 18.61 5.57 -2.61
C VAL A 128 19.67 4.54 -2.94
N GLU A 129 19.76 3.48 -2.13
CA GLU A 129 20.68 2.38 -2.40
C GLU A 129 20.48 1.82 -3.82
N ARG A 130 21.59 1.49 -4.49
CA ARG A 130 21.58 1.10 -5.90
C ARG A 130 20.67 -0.10 -6.16
N GLU A 131 20.80 -1.16 -5.36
CA GLU A 131 20.01 -2.39 -5.53
C GLU A 131 18.51 -2.15 -5.31
N VAL A 132 18.19 -1.29 -4.34
CA VAL A 132 16.82 -0.84 -4.08
C VAL A 132 16.26 -0.09 -5.28
N CYS A 133 17.03 0.87 -5.81
CA CYS A 133 16.61 1.64 -6.97
C CYS A 133 16.44 0.76 -8.22
N GLU A 134 17.37 -0.15 -8.47
CA GLU A 134 17.29 -1.10 -9.59
C GLU A 134 16.02 -1.96 -9.51
N ARG A 135 15.59 -2.36 -8.30
CA ARG A 135 14.35 -3.10 -8.10
C ARG A 135 13.12 -2.28 -8.51
N PHE A 136 13.06 -1.01 -8.11
CA PHE A 136 11.99 -0.08 -8.52
C PHE A 136 11.99 0.20 -10.03
N GLN A 137 13.18 0.32 -10.64
CA GLN A 137 13.33 0.55 -12.07
C GLN A 137 12.94 -0.64 -12.94
N LYS A 138 13.10 -1.87 -12.42
CA LYS A 138 12.65 -3.10 -13.10
C LYS A 138 11.13 -3.27 -13.08
N ALA A 139 10.46 -2.72 -12.06
CA ALA A 139 9.01 -2.83 -11.93
C ALA A 139 8.25 -1.98 -12.98
N ARG A 140 7.01 -2.39 -13.26
CA ARG A 140 6.10 -1.68 -14.16
C ARG A 140 4.77 -1.50 -13.44
N TRP A 141 4.40 -0.24 -13.24
CA TRP A 141 3.32 0.15 -12.36
C TRP A 141 2.08 0.54 -13.17
N THR A 142 0.92 0.22 -12.63
CA THR A 142 -0.39 0.64 -13.17
C THR A 142 -1.15 1.33 -12.06
N VAL A 143 -1.69 2.51 -12.32
CA VAL A 143 -2.57 3.23 -11.38
C VAL A 143 -3.91 2.51 -11.30
N THR A 144 -4.01 1.58 -10.35
CA THR A 144 -5.23 0.80 -10.10
C THR A 144 -6.02 1.37 -8.93
N ASP A 145 -5.35 2.07 -8.01
CA ASP A 145 -5.93 2.54 -6.77
C ASP A 145 -5.89 4.07 -6.60
N LEU A 146 -6.46 4.58 -5.51
CA LEU A 146 -6.54 5.99 -5.17
C LEU A 146 -6.01 6.23 -3.77
N PHE A 147 -5.41 7.39 -3.55
CA PHE A 147 -5.06 7.83 -2.21
C PHE A 147 -6.29 7.98 -1.31
N ARG A 148 -6.08 7.78 -0.01
CA ARG A 148 -6.98 8.34 0.99
C ARG A 148 -7.05 9.87 0.80
N PRO A 149 -8.25 10.49 0.88
CA PRO A 149 -8.36 11.95 0.83
C PRO A 149 -7.35 12.64 1.76
N GLY A 150 -6.57 13.58 1.22
CA GLY A 150 -5.54 14.32 1.94
C GLY A 150 -4.14 13.68 1.98
N TYR A 151 -3.95 12.45 1.48
CA TYR A 151 -2.66 11.75 1.47
C TYR A 151 -1.92 11.83 0.14
N GLY A 152 -2.64 12.17 -0.94
CA GLY A 152 -2.05 12.41 -2.25
C GLY A 152 -1.33 13.76 -2.33
N GLY A 153 -1.37 14.38 -3.50
CA GLY A 153 -0.72 15.65 -3.76
C GLY A 153 -0.01 15.69 -5.10
N ARG A 154 0.59 16.85 -5.38
CA ARG A 154 1.23 17.10 -6.68
C ARG A 154 2.37 16.11 -6.93
N ASN A 155 2.36 15.48 -8.11
CA ASN A 155 3.39 14.54 -8.56
C ASN A 155 3.70 13.45 -7.51
N HIS A 156 2.66 12.89 -6.90
CA HIS A 156 2.80 11.83 -5.91
C HIS A 156 2.11 10.56 -6.39
N ALA A 157 2.83 9.44 -6.30
CA ALA A 157 2.26 8.10 -6.44
C ALA A 157 2.69 7.22 -5.27
N ASP A 158 1.84 6.26 -4.91
CA ASP A 158 2.13 5.22 -3.92
C ASP A 158 2.24 3.88 -4.62
N VAL A 159 3.28 3.10 -4.34
CA VAL A 159 3.50 1.82 -5.03
C VAL A 159 3.40 0.62 -4.09
N TYR A 160 2.65 -0.40 -4.51
CA TYR A 160 2.39 -1.57 -3.68
C TYR A 160 3.54 -2.58 -3.76
N ILE A 161 4.25 -2.79 -2.66
CA ILE A 161 5.45 -3.66 -2.63
C ILE A 161 5.17 -5.12 -2.25
N GLY A 162 3.94 -5.43 -1.81
CA GLY A 162 3.47 -6.80 -1.59
C GLY A 162 2.98 -7.07 -0.18
N GLU A 163 2.95 -8.36 0.19
CA GLU A 163 2.59 -8.86 1.52
C GLU A 163 3.85 -9.23 2.31
N GLU A 164 3.88 -8.92 3.59
CA GLU A 164 4.98 -9.31 4.47
C GLU A 164 5.12 -10.83 4.56
N HIS A 165 6.38 -11.30 4.54
CA HIS A 165 6.72 -12.70 4.72
C HIS A 165 7.97 -12.81 5.59
N GLY A 166 7.87 -13.51 6.73
CA GLY A 166 9.00 -13.77 7.64
C GLY A 166 9.46 -12.57 8.47
N SER A 167 9.58 -11.38 7.88
CA SER A 167 10.00 -10.14 8.54
C SER A 167 9.10 -8.97 8.13
N ARG A 168 9.10 -7.90 8.93
CA ARG A 168 8.28 -6.72 8.67
C ARG A 168 8.85 -5.91 7.50
N PHE A 169 7.98 -5.42 6.62
CA PHE A 169 8.38 -4.52 5.55
C PHE A 169 8.82 -3.16 6.10
N ALA A 170 8.30 -2.74 7.25
CA ALA A 170 8.74 -1.51 7.92
C ALA A 170 10.26 -1.46 8.20
N ASP A 171 10.90 -2.62 8.32
CA ASP A 171 12.35 -2.76 8.54
C ASP A 171 13.11 -3.04 7.23
N SER A 172 12.40 -3.13 6.10
CA SER A 172 12.96 -3.39 4.78
C SER A 172 13.40 -2.09 4.10
N PRO A 173 14.51 -2.10 3.33
CA PRO A 173 14.90 -0.94 2.53
C PRO A 173 13.88 -0.60 1.41
N PHE A 174 12.95 -1.51 1.11
CA PHE A 174 11.87 -1.26 0.16
C PHE A 174 10.72 -0.45 0.75
N TYR A 175 10.60 -0.33 2.07
CA TYR A 175 9.66 0.60 2.69
C TYR A 175 10.32 1.98 2.80
N THR A 176 10.23 2.75 1.72
CA THR A 176 10.99 3.99 1.56
C THR A 176 10.19 5.04 0.79
N THR A 177 10.71 6.26 0.79
CA THR A 177 10.19 7.35 -0.04
C THR A 177 11.25 7.74 -1.05
N LEU A 178 10.88 7.77 -2.33
CA LEU A 178 11.72 8.22 -3.44
C LEU A 178 11.36 9.68 -3.74
N ASN A 179 12.13 10.61 -3.17
CA ASN A 179 12.00 12.05 -3.40
C ASN A 179 12.84 12.49 -4.59
N GLY A 180 12.24 13.28 -5.48
CA GLY A 180 12.90 13.70 -6.70
C GLY A 180 13.08 12.54 -7.68
N ALA A 181 12.13 11.61 -7.68
CA ALA A 181 12.07 10.54 -8.65
C ALA A 181 11.68 11.08 -10.04
N THR A 182 12.02 10.31 -11.08
CA THR A 182 11.56 10.54 -12.44
C THR A 182 10.70 9.37 -12.87
N LEU A 183 9.49 9.66 -13.34
CA LEU A 183 8.62 8.68 -13.98
C LEU A 183 8.79 8.75 -15.49
N GLY A 184 8.66 7.61 -16.14
CA GLY A 184 8.60 7.48 -17.59
C GLY A 184 7.45 6.56 -18.02
N THR A 185 7.16 6.55 -19.31
CA THR A 185 6.24 5.58 -19.91
C THR A 185 6.75 4.15 -19.70
N SER A 186 5.85 3.25 -19.29
CA SER A 186 6.11 1.80 -19.14
C SER A 186 5.91 1.04 -20.43
#